data_AF-A0A4V2KUH7-F1
#
_entry.id   AF-A0A4V2KUH7-F1
#
_cell.length_a   1.000
_cell.length_b   1.000
_cell.length_c   1.000
_cell.angle_alpha   90.00
_cell.angle_beta   90.00
_cell.angle_gamma   90.00
#
_symmetry.space_group_name_H-M   'P 1'
#
loop_
_entity.id
_entity.type
_entity.pdbx_description
1 polymer ?
#
loop_
_entity_poly.entity_id
_entity_poly.type
_entity_poly.pdbx_seq_one_letter_code
_entity_poly.pdbx_strand_id
1 'polypeptide(L)'
;AIAEVIGSAFALDLIFGIPLIVGALFTVFDVLLLSFIMKFGFRKIETIVGTLLFTVLDIFVFEVYISSPHIIDMLNGFVPHKEIITNQGILYIALGIIGATIMPHNLYLHSSIVQSRKYDRHSIHEKAQAI
;
A
#
# COMPACT_ATOMS: atom_id res chain seq x y z
N ALA A 1 8.70 -4.50 -4.85
CA ALA A 1 10.06 -4.09 -5.24
C ALA A 1 10.05 -2.98 -6.31
N ILE A 2 9.64 -3.21 -7.57
CA ILE A 2 9.77 -2.17 -8.62
C ILE A 2 8.99 -0.89 -8.28
N ALA A 3 7.72 -1.00 -7.85
CA ALA A 3 6.90 0.15 -7.48
C ALA A 3 7.49 0.98 -6.31
N GLU A 4 8.15 0.31 -5.37
CA GLU A 4 8.77 0.92 -4.18
C GLU A 4 10.07 1.67 -4.53
N VAL A 5 10.88 1.12 -5.43
CA VAL A 5 12.07 1.78 -5.98
C VAL A 5 11.67 3.04 -6.74
N ILE A 6 10.63 2.95 -7.58
CA ILE A 6 10.10 4.09 -8.33
C ILE A 6 9.59 5.18 -7.36
N GLY A 7 8.76 4.80 -6.38
CA GLY A 7 8.23 5.74 -5.39
C GLY A 7 9.31 6.47 -4.59
N SER A 8 10.34 5.74 -4.15
CA SER A 8 11.47 6.31 -3.41
C SER A 8 12.33 7.24 -4.27
N ALA A 9 12.56 6.88 -5.54
CA ALA A 9 13.28 7.75 -6.47
C ALA A 9 12.52 9.05 -6.75
N PHE A 10 11.19 8.99 -6.92
CA PHE A 10 10.35 10.18 -7.06
C PHE A 10 10.32 11.04 -5.80
N ALA A 11 10.28 10.43 -4.61
CA ALA A 11 10.36 11.19 -3.36
C ALA A 11 11.69 11.96 -3.24
N LEU A 12 12.81 11.34 -3.61
CA LEU A 12 14.13 12.00 -3.62
C LEU A 12 14.22 13.13 -4.65
N ASP A 13 13.62 12.94 -5.83
CA ASP A 13 13.54 13.97 -6.86
C ASP A 13 12.71 15.18 -6.40
N LEU A 14 11.54 14.94 -5.79
CA LEU A 14 10.67 16.01 -5.31
C LEU A 14 11.22 16.77 -4.10
N ILE A 15 11.90 16.08 -3.17
CA ILE A 15 12.40 16.69 -1.93
C ILE A 15 13.76 17.38 -2.14
N PHE A 16 14.67 16.73 -2.89
CA PHE A 16 16.06 17.16 -3.00
C PHE A 16 16.47 17.58 -4.42
N GLY A 17 15.59 17.42 -5.43
CA GLY A 17 15.92 17.71 -6.83
C GLY A 17 16.93 16.73 -7.42
N ILE A 18 17.05 15.53 -6.86
CA ILE A 18 18.03 14.53 -7.29
C ILE A 18 17.49 13.79 -8.52
N PRO A 19 18.26 13.70 -9.63
CA PRO A 19 17.81 12.99 -10.83
C PRO A 19 17.38 11.56 -10.53
N LEU A 20 16.30 11.08 -11.17
CA LEU A 20 15.71 9.75 -10.94
C LEU A 20 16.73 8.60 -11.02
N ILE A 21 17.69 8.67 -11.95
CA ILE A 21 18.74 7.65 -12.10
C ILE A 21 19.61 7.56 -10.84
N VAL A 22 19.96 8.72 -10.28
CA VAL A 22 20.76 8.81 -9.06
C VAL A 22 19.90 8.43 -7.84
N GLY A 23 18.64 8.85 -7.81
CA GLY A 23 17.68 8.45 -6.77
C GLY A 23 17.49 6.92 -6.71
N ALA A 24 17.37 6.25 -7.86
CA ALA A 24 17.27 4.79 -7.93
C ALA A 24 18.54 4.09 -7.41
N LEU A 25 19.74 4.64 -7.64
CA LEU A 25 20.96 4.10 -7.03
C LEU A 25 20.96 4.24 -5.51
N PHE A 26 20.42 5.33 -4.98
CA PHE A 26 20.29 5.52 -3.54
C PHE A 26 19.35 4.51 -2.88
N THR A 27 18.33 4.01 -3.58
CA THR A 27 17.42 2.98 -3.01
C THR A 27 18.13 1.65 -2.68
N VAL A 28 19.33 1.39 -3.22
CA VAL A 28 20.13 0.23 -2.82
C VAL A 28 20.59 0.35 -1.36
N PHE A 29 20.79 1.57 -0.87
CA PHE A 29 21.17 1.84 0.51
C PHE A 29 20.00 1.75 1.51
N ASP A 30 18.76 1.61 1.02
CA ASP A 30 17.57 1.47 1.88
C ASP A 30 17.69 0.27 2.83
N VAL A 31 18.18 -0.87 2.36
CA VAL A 31 18.38 -2.06 3.21
C VAL A 31 19.31 -1.76 4.40
N LEU A 32 20.34 -0.94 4.21
CA LEU A 32 21.24 -0.50 5.28
C LEU A 32 20.55 0.47 6.24
N LEU A 33 19.74 1.38 5.69
CA LEU A 33 18.94 2.34 6.46
C LEU A 33 17.90 1.62 7.33
N LEU A 34 17.17 0.66 6.77
CA LEU A 34 16.22 -0.18 7.49
C LEU A 34 16.92 -1.00 8.59
N SER A 35 18.10 -1.57 8.29
CA SER A 35 18.89 -2.31 9.28
C SER A 35 19.33 -1.43 10.45
N PHE A 36 19.69 -0.18 10.19
CA PHE A 36 20.04 0.80 11.23
C PHE A 36 18.81 1.18 12.07
N ILE A 37 17.68 1.46 11.42
CA ILE A 37 16.42 1.82 12.07
C ILE A 37 15.90 0.70 12.96
N MET A 38 16.02 -0.56 12.56
CA MET A 38 15.61 -1.70 13.39
C MET A 38 16.32 -1.75 14.76
N LYS A 39 17.51 -1.16 14.90
CA LYS A 39 18.22 -1.06 16.20
C LYS A 39 17.57 -0.10 17.18
N PHE A 40 16.76 0.86 16.72
CA PHE A 40 16.12 1.88 17.56
C PHE A 40 14.86 1.38 18.31
N GLY A 41 14.38 0.17 17.99
CA GLY A 41 13.27 -0.49 18.66
C GLY A 41 11.93 -0.34 17.93
N PHE A 42 11.25 -1.47 17.73
CA PHE A 42 10.07 -1.60 16.86
C PHE A 42 8.91 -0.64 17.20
N ARG A 43 8.60 -0.47 18.49
CA ARG A 43 7.46 0.36 18.94
C ARG A 43 7.58 1.84 18.57
N LYS A 44 8.82 2.38 18.57
CA LYS A 44 9.06 3.79 18.22
C LYS A 44 8.87 4.01 16.72
N ILE A 45 9.37 3.07 15.91
CA ILE A 45 9.24 3.11 14.45
C ILE A 45 7.77 3.03 14.04
N GLU A 46 7.02 2.11 14.66
CA GLU A 46 5.59 1.96 14.42
C GLU A 46 4.82 3.26 14.68
N THR A 47 5.14 3.95 15.79
CA THR A 47 4.51 5.24 16.12
C THR A 47 4.85 6.31 15.08
N ILE A 48 6.13 6.41 14.67
CA ILE A 48 6.57 7.39 13.66
C ILE A 48 5.89 7.14 12.31
N VAL A 49 5.87 5.88 11.85
CA VAL A 49 5.22 5.50 10.59
C VAL A 49 3.71 5.74 10.67
N GLY A 50 3.08 5.39 11.80
CA GLY A 50 1.66 5.64 12.03
C GLY A 50 1.32 7.13 11.95
N THR A 51 2.06 7.99 12.66
CA THR A 51 1.87 9.44 12.61
C THR A 51 2.06 9.99 11.19
N LEU A 52 3.06 9.50 10.45
CA LEU A 52 3.28 9.91 9.05
C LEU A 52 2.09 9.53 8.15
N LEU A 53 1.59 8.30 8.27
CA LEU A 53 0.43 7.83 7.49
C LEU A 53 -0.83 8.66 7.78
N PHE A 54 -1.12 8.93 9.06
CA PHE A 54 -2.24 9.78 9.44
C PHE A 54 -2.09 11.21 8.90
N THR A 55 -0.89 11.77 8.99
CA THR A 55 -0.62 13.13 8.47
C THR A 55 -0.92 13.21 6.97
N VAL A 56 -0.46 12.24 6.18
CA VAL A 56 -0.73 12.21 4.73
C VAL A 56 -2.23 12.02 4.44
N LEU A 57 -2.90 11.15 5.20
CA LEU A 57 -4.34 10.94 5.08
C LEU A 57 -5.13 12.22 5.38
N ASP A 58 -4.79 12.92 6.46
CA ASP A 58 -5.43 14.17 6.85
C ASP A 58 -5.26 15.26 5.79
N ILE A 59 -4.06 15.36 5.19
CA ILE A 59 -3.80 16.28 4.07
C ILE A 59 -4.73 15.97 2.89
N PHE A 60 -4.85 14.70 2.49
CA PHE A 60 -5.75 14.34 1.38
C PHE A 60 -7.22 14.56 1.70
N VAL A 61 -7.68 14.25 2.91
CA VAL A 61 -9.05 14.53 3.33
C VAL A 61 -9.33 16.03 3.28
N PHE A 62 -8.38 16.85 3.75
CA PHE A 62 -8.48 18.30 3.71
C PHE A 62 -8.54 18.86 2.29
N GLU A 63 -7.67 18.37 1.38
CA GLU A 63 -7.69 18.73 -0.05
C GLU A 63 -9.02 18.38 -0.71
N VAL A 64 -9.54 17.17 -0.46
CA VAL A 64 -10.86 16.74 -0.96
C VAL A 64 -11.97 17.62 -0.40
N TYR A 65 -11.92 17.97 0.88
CA TYR A 65 -12.92 18.85 1.50
C TYR A 65 -12.95 20.24 0.85
N ILE A 66 -11.78 20.85 0.61
CA ILE A 66 -11.68 22.16 -0.06
C ILE A 66 -12.16 22.09 -1.51
N SER A 67 -11.89 20.98 -2.21
CA SER A 67 -12.29 20.80 -3.61
C SER A 67 -13.81 20.82 -3.83
N SER A 68 -14.62 20.74 -2.77
CA SER A 68 -16.08 20.79 -2.79
C SER A 68 -16.70 19.84 -3.84
N PRO A 69 -16.41 18.52 -3.77
CA PRO A 69 -16.85 17.59 -4.78
C PRO A 69 -18.38 17.43 -4.75
N HIS A 70 -18.97 17.24 -5.94
CA HIS A 70 -20.37 16.85 -6.03
C HIS A 70 -20.54 15.43 -5.47
N ILE A 71 -21.06 15.33 -4.25
CA ILE A 71 -21.24 14.06 -3.52
C ILE A 71 -22.11 13.07 -4.31
N ILE A 72 -23.10 13.56 -5.06
CA ILE A 72 -23.97 12.72 -5.89
C ILE A 72 -23.17 12.02 -6.98
N ASP A 73 -22.26 12.73 -7.66
CA ASP A 73 -21.42 12.16 -8.71
C ASP A 73 -20.39 11.19 -8.14
N MET A 74 -19.84 11.50 -6.96
CA MET A 74 -18.96 10.57 -6.23
C MET A 74 -19.68 9.26 -5.89
N LEU A 75 -20.91 9.34 -5.39
CA LEU A 75 -21.74 8.17 -5.06
C LEU A 75 -22.14 7.38 -6.32
N ASN A 76 -22.45 8.07 -7.42
CA ASN A 76 -22.70 7.43 -8.71
C ASN A 76 -21.46 6.69 -9.22
N GLY A 77 -20.25 7.17 -8.93
CA GLY A 77 -18.99 6.50 -9.26
C GLY A 77 -18.82 5.11 -8.62
N PHE A 78 -19.51 4.83 -7.51
CA PHE A 78 -19.53 3.48 -6.92
C PHE A 78 -20.40 2.49 -7.68
N VAL A 79 -21.31 2.98 -8.53
CA VAL A 79 -22.15 2.11 -9.37
C VAL A 79 -21.31 1.61 -10.55
N PRO A 80 -21.26 0.29 -10.82
CA PRO A 80 -20.50 -0.24 -11.94
C PRO A 80 -21.09 0.20 -13.28
N HIS A 81 -20.26 0.78 -14.15
CA HIS A 81 -20.65 1.19 -15.50
C HIS A 81 -20.07 0.22 -16.54
N LYS A 82 -20.84 -0.05 -17.60
CA LYS A 82 -20.41 -0.95 -18.70
C LYS A 82 -19.17 -0.43 -19.43
N GLU A 83 -18.96 0.89 -19.39
CA GLU A 83 -17.82 1.57 -20.02
C GLU A 83 -16.46 1.11 -19.47
N ILE A 84 -16.41 0.60 -18.23
CA ILE A 84 -15.19 0.05 -17.62
C ILE A 84 -14.62 -1.11 -18.45
N ILE A 85 -15.48 -1.90 -19.09
CA ILE A 85 -15.08 -3.09 -19.84
C ILE A 85 -15.00 -2.79 -21.34
N THR A 86 -15.82 -1.86 -21.83
CA THR A 86 -15.87 -1.49 -23.25
C THR A 86 -14.68 -0.63 -23.67
N ASN A 87 -14.18 0.24 -22.79
CA ASN A 87 -13.05 1.13 -23.08
C ASN A 87 -11.73 0.53 -22.58
N GLN A 88 -10.79 0.30 -23.51
CA GLN A 88 -9.48 -0.30 -23.20
C GLN A 88 -8.65 0.53 -22.21
N GLY A 89 -8.76 1.87 -22.22
CA GLY A 89 -8.05 2.74 -21.28
C GLY A 89 -8.56 2.61 -19.85
N ILE A 90 -9.89 2.61 -19.68
CA ILE A 90 -10.53 2.44 -18.38
C ILE A 90 -10.28 1.00 -17.87
N LEU A 91 -10.37 0.01 -18.76
CA LEU A 91 -10.08 -1.38 -18.44
C LEU A 91 -8.62 -1.57 -17.97
N TYR A 92 -7.66 -0.90 -18.62
CA TYR A 92 -6.25 -0.97 -18.23
C TYR A 92 -6.02 -0.42 -16.82
N ILE A 93 -6.61 0.74 -16.50
CA ILE A 93 -6.54 1.33 -15.15
C ILE A 93 -7.25 0.42 -14.14
N ALA A 94 -8.43 -0.10 -14.47
CA ALA A 94 -9.20 -0.99 -13.60
C ALA A 94 -8.42 -2.28 -13.26
N LEU A 95 -7.78 -2.90 -14.26
CA LEU A 95 -6.90 -4.05 -14.04
C LEU A 95 -5.68 -3.67 -13.19
N GLY A 96 -5.13 -2.47 -13.37
CA GLY A 96 -4.07 -1.92 -12.52
C GLY A 96 -4.49 -1.79 -11.05
N ILE A 97 -5.68 -1.25 -10.78
CA ILE A 97 -6.24 -1.13 -9.42
C ILE A 97 -6.44 -2.53 -8.78
N ILE A 98 -6.98 -3.49 -9.55
CA ILE A 98 -7.15 -4.87 -9.07
C ILE A 98 -5.77 -5.51 -8.76
N GLY A 99 -4.79 -5.35 -9.64
CA GLY A 99 -3.44 -5.88 -9.42
C GLY A 99 -2.70 -5.22 -8.26
N ALA A 100 -2.95 -3.94 -8.00
CA ALA A 100 -2.37 -3.22 -6.87
C ALA A 100 -3.02 -3.60 -5.52
N THR A 101 -4.33 -3.88 -5.51
CA THR A 101 -5.06 -4.27 -4.29
C THR A 101 -4.84 -5.74 -3.93
N ILE A 102 -4.87 -6.63 -4.92
CA ILE A 102 -4.64 -8.06 -4.72
C ILE A 102 -3.17 -8.37 -4.99
N MET A 103 -2.35 -8.25 -3.95
CA MET A 103 -0.93 -8.59 -4.02
C MET A 103 -0.73 -10.11 -3.84
N PRO A 104 -0.35 -10.89 -4.88
CA PRO A 104 -0.35 -12.36 -4.78
C PRO A 104 0.61 -12.89 -3.71
N HIS A 105 1.75 -12.22 -3.52
CA HIS A 105 2.70 -12.58 -2.47
C HIS A 105 2.11 -12.46 -1.06
N ASN A 106 1.20 -11.52 -0.83
CA ASN A 106 0.52 -11.39 0.46
C ASN A 106 -0.44 -12.55 0.71
N LEU A 107 -1.06 -13.12 -0.33
CA LEU A 107 -1.89 -14.34 -0.17
C LEU A 107 -1.05 -15.53 0.29
N TYR A 108 0.14 -15.73 -0.30
CA TYR A 108 1.06 -16.79 0.13
C TYR A 108 1.61 -16.56 1.54
N LEU A 109 1.99 -15.32 1.86
CA LEU A 109 2.50 -14.95 3.19
C LEU A 109 1.42 -15.11 4.27
N HIS A 110 0.20 -14.66 4.01
CA HIS A 110 -0.90 -14.80 4.97
C HIS A 110 -1.27 -16.28 5.17
N SER A 111 -1.24 -17.09 4.09
CA SER A 111 -1.45 -18.54 4.17
C SER A 111 -0.43 -19.23 5.07
N SER A 112 0.85 -18.83 5.05
CA SER A 112 1.89 -19.43 5.89
C SER A 112 1.87 -18.92 7.33
N ILE A 113 1.55 -17.64 7.56
CA ILE A 113 1.43 -17.06 8.91
C ILE A 113 0.26 -17.68 9.67
N VAL A 114 -0.90 -17.87 9.03
CA VAL A 114 -2.06 -18.53 9.65
C VAL A 114 -1.71 -19.97 10.06
N GLN A 115 -0.88 -20.66 9.29
CA GLN A 115 -0.41 -22.02 9.61
C GLN A 115 0.60 -22.08 10.76
N SER A 116 1.23 -20.97 11.14
CA SER A 116 2.17 -20.91 12.27
C SER A 116 1.48 -20.89 13.63
N ARG A 117 0.16 -20.67 13.68
CA ARG A 117 -0.64 -20.76 14.90
C ARG A 117 -0.80 -22.22 15.30
N LYS A 118 -0.66 -22.53 16.58
CA LYS A 118 -0.84 -23.88 17.11
C LYS A 118 -2.34 -24.16 17.26
N TYR A 119 -2.92 -24.95 16.37
CA TYR A 119 -4.31 -25.40 16.43
C TYR A 119 -4.40 -26.89 16.10
N ASP A 120 -5.33 -27.62 16.73
CA ASP A 120 -5.58 -29.01 16.38
C ASP A 120 -6.27 -29.10 15.01
N ARG A 121 -5.63 -29.76 14.05
CA ARG A 121 -6.15 -29.92 12.67
C ARG A 121 -7.38 -30.83 12.62
N HIS A 122 -7.65 -31.59 13.68
CA HIS A 122 -8.78 -32.52 13.77
C HIS A 122 -10.02 -31.94 14.46
N SER A 123 -9.90 -30.80 15.13
CA SER A 123 -11.02 -30.08 15.77
C SER A 123 -11.55 -28.98 14.85
N ILE A 124 -12.79 -29.12 14.38
CA ILE A 124 -13.47 -28.10 13.56
C ILE A 124 -13.59 -26.77 14.31
N HIS A 125 -13.75 -26.82 15.63
CA HIS A 125 -13.88 -25.63 16.49
C HIS A 125 -12.57 -24.86 16.65
N GLU A 126 -11.44 -25.53 16.81
CA GLU A 126 -10.13 -24.85 16.93
C GLU A 126 -9.63 -24.31 15.59
N LYS A 127 -9.98 -24.97 14.49
CA LYS A 127 -9.64 -24.52 13.14
C LYS A 127 -10.27 -23.17 12.79
N ALA A 128 -11.46 -22.86 13.31
CA ALA A 128 -12.13 -21.57 13.12
C ALA A 128 -11.53 -20.43 13.96
N GLN A 129 -10.87 -20.75 15.08
CA GLN A 129 -10.17 -19.76 15.92
C GLN A 129 -8.74 -19.46 15.42
N ALA A 130 -8.22 -20.27 14.50
CA ALA A 130 -6.88 -20.13 13.93
C ALA A 130 -6.82 -19.27 12.66
N ILE A 131 -7.97 -19.08 11.98
CA ILE A 131 -8.14 -18.22 10.79
C ILE A 131 -8.47 -16.80 11.27
#